data_AF-A0A8C1XLV1-F1
#
_entry.id   AF-A0A8C1XLV1-F1
#
_cell.length_a   1.000
_cell.length_b   1.000
_cell.length_c   1.000
_cell.angle_alpha   90.00
_cell.angle_beta   90.00
_cell.angle_gamma   90.00
#
_symmetry.space_group_name_H-M   'P 1'
#
loop_
_entity.id
_entity.type
_entity.pdbx_description
1 polymer ?
#
loop_
_entity_poly.entity_id
_entity_poly.type
_entity_poly.pdbx_seq_one_letter_code
_entity_poly.pdbx_strand_id
1 'polypeptide(L)'
;MDPMAVSTSATGQDEFDRNAPRICGVCGDKATGFHFNAMTCEGCKGFFSGSVEHSFSVPFRSQIQYSGTSLVFILTDEEVQRKKDLILKRKEEEAAREARKPRLSEEQMQIISTLVEAHHKTYDDSYSDFVRFRPPVREGPVTRSASRAASLHSLVWLCLSGVSVESVDTKLNFSNLLMMYQDSGGSPDSSEEDNSRLSMLPHLADLVSYSIQKVIGFAKMIPGFRDLTAEDQIALLKSSAIEIIMLRSNQSFSLEDMSWSCGGPDFKYCINDVTKAGHTLELLEPLVKFQVGLKKLNMTEEEHVLLMAICLLSPDRPGVQDHVRIEALQDRLCDVLQAYIRIHHPGGRLLYAKMIQKLADLRSLNEEHSKQYRSLSFQPEHSMQLTPLVLEVFGSEVS
;
A
#
# COMPACT_ATOMS: atom_id res chain seq x y z
N MET A 1 17.57 14.00 89.61
CA MET A 1 16.57 13.85 88.54
C MET A 1 17.30 14.00 87.21
N ASP A 2 17.95 12.90 86.79
CA ASP A 2 17.85 12.17 85.50
C ASP A 2 17.89 12.87 84.11
N PRO A 3 18.34 12.17 83.03
CA PRO A 3 19.70 11.59 82.80
C PRO A 3 20.14 11.58 81.29
N MET A 4 21.22 10.84 80.98
CA MET A 4 21.68 10.28 79.67
C MET A 4 22.60 11.14 78.78
N ALA A 5 23.58 10.62 78.02
CA ALA A 5 23.84 9.27 77.53
C ALA A 5 25.35 9.00 77.29
N VAL A 6 25.72 7.72 77.38
CA VAL A 6 27.03 7.11 77.09
C VAL A 6 27.23 6.97 75.58
N SER A 7 28.43 7.31 75.10
CA SER A 7 28.91 7.07 73.74
C SER A 7 29.81 5.83 73.72
N THR A 8 29.49 4.87 72.87
CA THR A 8 30.36 3.75 72.50
C THR A 8 30.57 3.73 71.00
N SER A 9 31.85 3.79 70.63
CA SER A 9 32.40 3.65 69.30
C SER A 9 32.31 2.21 68.77
N ALA A 10 31.87 2.04 67.54
CA ALA A 10 32.23 0.91 66.69
C ALA A 10 32.20 1.34 65.22
N THR A 11 33.33 1.08 64.54
CA THR A 11 33.70 1.43 63.17
C THR A 11 33.00 0.57 62.11
N GLY A 12 32.71 1.18 60.95
CA GLY A 12 32.62 0.49 59.66
C GLY A 12 31.22 0.44 59.01
N GLN A 13 30.82 1.51 58.34
CA GLN A 13 29.81 1.45 57.27
C GLN A 13 30.50 1.77 55.95
N ASP A 14 30.58 0.79 55.04
CA ASP A 14 30.93 1.01 53.65
C ASP A 14 29.86 1.92 53.02
N GLU A 15 30.24 3.17 52.72
CA GLU A 15 29.48 4.07 51.88
C GLU A 15 29.46 3.52 50.43
N PHE A 16 28.41 2.77 50.10
CA PHE A 16 28.13 2.33 48.73
C PHE A 16 27.85 3.56 47.84
N ASP A 17 28.74 3.79 46.87
CA ASP A 17 28.63 4.83 45.85
C ASP A 17 27.26 4.77 45.11
N ARG A 18 26.43 5.80 45.29
CA ARG A 18 25.06 5.86 44.73
C ARG A 18 25.01 6.05 43.22
N ASN A 19 26.14 6.34 42.57
CA ASN A 19 26.20 6.59 41.13
C ASN A 19 26.79 5.45 40.28
N ALA A 20 27.22 4.34 40.89
CA ALA A 20 27.65 3.16 40.14
C ALA A 20 26.42 2.37 39.62
N PRO A 21 26.37 2.01 38.31
CA PRO A 21 25.29 1.18 37.79
C PRO A 21 25.31 -0.17 38.50
N ARG A 22 24.27 -0.45 39.30
CA ARG A 22 24.10 -1.75 39.93
C ARG A 22 23.76 -2.77 38.86
N ILE A 23 24.62 -3.77 38.68
CA ILE A 23 24.45 -4.83 37.68
C ILE A 23 23.94 -6.08 38.36
N CYS A 24 22.99 -6.76 37.72
CA CYS A 24 22.46 -8.03 38.17
C CYS A 24 23.54 -9.10 38.06
N GLY A 25 23.90 -9.73 39.17
CA GLY A 25 24.89 -10.80 39.22
C GLY A 25 24.48 -12.10 38.51
N VAL A 26 23.27 -12.14 37.95
CA VAL A 26 22.70 -13.27 37.23
C VAL A 26 22.67 -12.98 35.72
N CYS A 27 21.88 -12.01 35.26
CA CYS A 27 21.71 -11.76 33.82
C CYS A 27 22.54 -10.60 33.25
N GLY A 28 23.20 -9.79 34.09
CA GLY A 28 23.94 -8.61 33.67
C GLY A 28 23.09 -7.35 33.42
N ASP A 29 21.76 -7.39 33.59
CA ASP A 29 20.90 -6.20 33.46
C ASP A 29 21.06 -5.23 34.63
N LYS A 30 20.44 -4.05 34.51
CA LYS A 30 20.31 -3.09 35.61
C LYS A 30 19.58 -3.75 36.79
N ALA A 31 20.31 -3.94 37.89
CA ALA A 31 19.76 -4.46 39.12
C ALA A 31 18.85 -3.43 39.80
N THR A 32 17.77 -3.93 40.37
CA THR A 32 16.80 -3.12 41.11
C THR A 32 17.00 -3.21 42.62
N GLY A 33 17.70 -4.25 43.10
CA GLY A 33 18.09 -4.37 44.49
C GLY A 33 18.73 -5.71 44.84
N PHE A 34 18.96 -5.93 46.14
CA PHE A 34 19.34 -7.23 46.67
C PHE A 34 18.08 -8.08 46.87
N HIS A 35 18.03 -9.24 46.19
CA HIS A 35 16.99 -10.24 46.37
C HIS A 35 17.67 -11.61 46.53
N PHE A 36 17.20 -12.44 47.47
CA PHE A 36 17.83 -13.75 47.79
C PHE A 36 19.33 -13.65 48.08
N ASN A 37 19.75 -12.58 48.79
CA ASN A 37 21.14 -12.24 49.11
C ASN A 37 22.08 -12.04 47.90
N ALA A 38 21.55 -11.76 46.72
CA ALA A 38 22.31 -11.39 45.52
C ALA A 38 21.75 -10.13 44.86
N MET A 39 22.61 -9.32 44.23
CA MET A 39 22.19 -8.15 43.44
C MET A 39 21.48 -8.62 42.17
N THR A 40 20.19 -8.32 42.02
CA THR A 40 19.35 -8.84 40.92
C THR A 40 18.39 -7.79 40.32
N CYS A 41 17.94 -8.00 39.08
CA CYS A 41 16.91 -7.18 38.41
C CYS A 41 15.49 -7.72 38.68
N GLU A 42 14.43 -6.93 38.42
CA GLU A 42 13.03 -7.38 38.61
C GLU A 42 12.68 -8.63 37.79
N GLY A 43 13.23 -8.77 36.58
CA GLY A 43 13.00 -9.94 35.74
C GLY A 43 13.57 -11.22 36.34
N CYS A 44 14.80 -11.15 36.84
CA CYS A 44 15.43 -12.27 37.55
C CYS A 44 14.70 -12.56 38.86
N LYS A 45 14.37 -11.55 39.67
CA LYS A 45 13.58 -11.67 40.91
C LYS A 45 12.26 -12.41 40.71
N GLY A 46 11.48 -12.06 39.69
CA GLY A 46 10.21 -12.73 39.36
C GLY A 46 10.40 -14.18 38.89
N PHE A 47 11.48 -14.44 38.13
CA PHE A 47 11.87 -15.80 37.75
C PHE A 47 12.26 -16.66 38.98
N PHE A 48 12.92 -16.05 39.97
CA PHE A 48 13.32 -16.72 41.21
C PHE A 48 12.14 -17.00 42.14
N SER A 49 11.16 -16.09 42.28
CA SER A 49 9.99 -16.31 43.14
C SER A 49 9.07 -17.41 42.60
N GLY A 50 8.85 -17.48 41.28
CA GLY A 50 7.98 -18.51 40.67
C GLY A 50 8.54 -19.94 40.68
N SER A 51 9.86 -20.10 40.85
CA SER A 51 10.50 -21.44 40.96
C SER A 51 10.28 -22.09 42.34
N VAL A 52 9.93 -21.29 43.36
CA VAL A 52 9.78 -21.73 44.75
C VAL A 52 8.40 -22.33 45.00
N GLU A 53 7.36 -21.92 44.28
CA GLU A 53 5.98 -22.39 44.48
C GLU A 53 5.68 -23.77 43.87
N HIS A 54 6.46 -24.23 42.87
CA HIS A 54 6.18 -25.47 42.13
C HIS A 54 7.17 -26.64 42.37
N SER A 55 8.05 -26.56 43.39
CA SER A 55 9.12 -27.55 43.61
C SER A 55 9.02 -28.30 44.94
N PHE A 56 7.85 -28.86 45.29
CA PHE A 56 7.78 -29.89 46.34
C PHE A 56 7.98 -31.28 45.71
N SER A 57 9.22 -31.63 45.34
CA SER A 57 9.75 -33.02 45.29
C SER A 57 11.03 -33.19 44.45
N VAL A 58 12.18 -32.63 44.85
CA VAL A 58 13.50 -33.19 44.48
C VAL A 58 14.51 -32.91 45.60
N PRO A 59 15.35 -33.88 46.03
CA PRO A 59 16.16 -33.77 47.25
C PRO A 59 17.44 -32.97 46.95
N PHE A 60 17.39 -31.66 47.03
CA PHE A 60 18.58 -30.83 46.82
C PHE A 60 18.88 -29.94 48.02
N ARG A 61 20.15 -29.97 48.44
CA ARG A 61 20.68 -29.42 49.68
C ARG A 61 20.88 -27.90 49.53
N SER A 62 19.78 -27.15 49.56
CA SER A 62 19.81 -25.70 49.83
C SER A 62 20.28 -25.46 51.27
N GLN A 63 21.26 -24.59 51.50
CA GLN A 63 21.60 -24.15 52.87
C GLN A 63 20.52 -23.18 53.35
N ILE A 64 19.67 -23.66 54.25
CA ILE A 64 18.76 -22.82 55.03
C ILE A 64 19.59 -22.20 56.14
N GLN A 65 19.73 -20.88 56.16
CA GLN A 65 20.36 -20.17 57.26
C GLN A 65 19.29 -19.38 58.01
N TYR A 66 19.18 -19.64 59.32
CA TYR A 66 18.24 -18.95 60.20
C TYR A 66 18.83 -17.60 60.62
N SER A 67 18.18 -16.51 60.21
CA SER A 67 18.37 -15.19 60.83
C SER A 67 17.01 -14.57 61.10
N GLY A 68 16.47 -14.75 62.33
CA GLY A 68 15.28 -14.05 62.84
C GLY A 68 13.99 -14.21 62.03
N THR A 69 13.03 -14.99 62.57
CA THR A 69 11.62 -15.14 62.14
C THR A 69 11.28 -15.31 60.64
N SER A 70 12.25 -15.49 59.73
CA SER A 70 12.01 -15.74 58.31
C SER A 70 13.04 -16.71 57.73
N LEU A 71 12.56 -17.73 57.01
CA LEU A 71 13.38 -18.66 56.23
C LEU A 71 13.95 -17.90 55.02
N VAL A 72 15.27 -17.71 54.98
CA VAL A 72 15.95 -17.07 53.84
C VAL A 72 16.48 -18.17 52.93
N PHE A 73 16.02 -18.18 51.67
CA PHE A 73 16.51 -19.10 50.65
C PHE A 73 17.84 -18.56 50.09
N ILE A 74 18.94 -19.25 50.35
CA ILE A 74 20.26 -18.92 49.82
C ILE A 74 20.48 -19.80 48.58
N LEU A 75 20.58 -19.17 47.41
CA LEU A 75 20.99 -19.86 46.18
C LEU A 75 22.49 -20.16 46.30
N THR A 76 22.87 -21.42 46.12
CA THR A 76 24.29 -21.80 46.03
C THR A 76 24.90 -21.24 44.76
N ASP A 77 26.22 -21.09 44.73
CA ASP A 77 26.95 -20.65 43.52
C ASP A 77 26.65 -21.56 42.32
N GLU A 78 26.48 -22.87 42.56
CA GLU A 78 26.05 -23.84 41.54
C GLU A 78 24.65 -23.55 40.99
N GLU A 79 23.69 -23.15 41.84
CA GLU A 79 22.32 -22.83 41.41
C GLU A 79 22.26 -21.47 40.69
N VAL A 80 23.05 -20.50 41.13
CA VAL A 80 23.23 -19.23 40.41
C VAL A 80 23.80 -19.52 39.02
N GLN A 81 24.83 -20.36 38.91
CA GLN A 81 25.44 -20.72 37.63
C GLN A 81 24.47 -21.47 36.72
N ARG A 82 23.75 -22.48 37.24
CA ARG A 82 22.73 -23.22 36.48
C ARG A 82 21.65 -22.31 35.91
N LYS A 83 21.24 -21.28 36.65
CA LYS A 83 20.24 -20.30 36.20
C LYS A 83 20.79 -19.27 35.22
N LYS A 84 22.08 -18.89 35.32
CA LYS A 84 22.77 -18.12 34.27
C LYS A 84 22.72 -18.86 32.94
N ASP A 85 23.02 -20.15 32.95
CA ASP A 85 23.01 -20.98 31.74
C ASP A 85 21.60 -21.06 31.11
N LEU A 86 20.54 -21.17 31.93
CA LEU A 86 19.14 -21.14 31.44
C LEU A 86 18.75 -19.79 30.81
N ILE A 87 19.21 -18.68 31.38
CA ILE A 87 18.94 -17.34 30.82
C ILE A 87 19.70 -17.14 29.53
N LEU A 88 20.97 -17.55 29.48
CA LEU A 88 21.78 -17.50 28.26
C LEU A 88 21.12 -18.31 27.14
N LYS A 89 20.68 -19.54 27.44
CA LYS A 89 19.97 -20.39 26.48
C LYS A 89 18.67 -19.76 25.98
N ARG A 90 17.88 -19.13 26.86
CA ARG A 90 16.66 -18.39 26.43
C ARG A 90 17.00 -17.20 25.53
N LYS A 91 18.05 -16.43 25.88
CA LYS A 91 18.52 -15.30 25.06
C LYS A 91 19.00 -15.79 23.69
N GLU A 92 19.70 -16.92 23.62
CA GLU A 92 20.12 -17.55 22.38
C GLU A 92 18.94 -18.06 21.54
N GLU A 93 17.96 -18.73 22.16
CA GLU A 93 16.74 -19.19 21.50
C GLU A 93 15.89 -18.04 20.97
N GLU A 94 15.79 -16.93 21.72
CA GLU A 94 15.09 -15.72 21.32
C GLU A 94 15.83 -14.98 20.20
N ALA A 95 17.16 -14.84 20.30
CA ALA A 95 17.99 -14.29 19.23
C ALA A 95 17.90 -15.13 17.94
N ALA A 96 17.90 -16.47 18.06
CA ALA A 96 17.73 -17.37 16.92
C ALA A 96 16.32 -17.27 16.31
N ARG A 97 15.28 -17.08 17.13
CA ARG A 97 13.91 -16.83 16.66
C ARG A 97 13.81 -15.50 15.94
N GLU A 98 14.44 -14.45 16.46
CA GLU A 98 14.46 -13.13 15.87
C GLU A 98 15.25 -13.07 14.56
N ALA A 99 16.37 -13.79 14.49
CA ALA A 99 17.18 -13.94 13.28
C ALA A 99 16.45 -14.71 12.17
N ARG A 100 15.45 -15.54 12.51
CA ARG A 100 14.62 -16.27 11.54
C ARG A 100 13.45 -15.46 11.00
N LYS A 101 13.14 -14.28 11.56
CA LYS A 101 12.04 -13.46 11.04
C LYS A 101 12.40 -12.97 9.62
N PRO A 102 11.47 -13.10 8.65
CA PRO A 102 11.72 -12.59 7.31
C PRO A 102 11.91 -11.07 7.37
N ARG A 103 12.95 -10.59 6.70
CA ARG A 103 13.29 -9.17 6.57
C ARG A 103 13.63 -8.87 5.12
N LEU A 104 13.38 -7.65 4.71
CA LEU A 104 13.82 -7.14 3.41
C LEU A 104 15.34 -6.91 3.46
N SER A 105 16.01 -7.11 2.33
CA SER A 105 17.40 -6.68 2.19
C SER A 105 17.51 -5.16 2.14
N GLU A 106 18.71 -4.63 2.41
CA GLU A 106 18.97 -3.18 2.31
C GLU A 106 18.68 -2.65 0.90
N GLU A 107 19.04 -3.43 -0.14
CA GLU A 107 18.69 -3.09 -1.53
C GLU A 107 17.18 -3.03 -1.75
N GLN A 108 16.42 -4.01 -1.24
CA GLN A 108 14.96 -4.03 -1.39
C GLN A 108 14.31 -2.82 -0.70
N MET A 109 14.77 -2.47 0.51
CA MET A 109 14.29 -1.28 1.23
C MET A 109 14.62 0.00 0.46
N GLN A 110 15.81 0.10 -0.12
CA GLN A 110 16.21 1.26 -0.91
C GLN A 110 15.37 1.41 -2.19
N ILE A 111 15.05 0.30 -2.87
CA ILE A 111 14.15 0.30 -4.04
C ILE A 111 12.78 0.85 -3.64
N ILE A 112 12.18 0.34 -2.56
CA ILE A 112 10.87 0.79 -2.08
C ILE A 112 10.92 2.29 -1.74
N SER A 113 11.89 2.71 -0.93
CA SER A 113 12.03 4.12 -0.55
C SER A 113 12.17 5.04 -1.76
N THR A 114 12.91 4.62 -2.78
CA THR A 114 13.09 5.40 -4.02
C THR A 114 11.78 5.52 -4.79
N LEU A 115 10.99 4.44 -4.87
CA LEU A 115 9.70 4.44 -5.57
C LEU A 115 8.64 5.26 -4.83
N VAL A 116 8.61 5.21 -3.50
CA VAL A 116 7.72 6.04 -2.68
C VAL A 116 8.07 7.52 -2.86
N GLU A 117 9.36 7.88 -2.76
CA GLU A 117 9.82 9.26 -3.00
C GLU A 117 9.50 9.72 -4.42
N ALA A 118 9.68 8.85 -5.42
CA ALA A 118 9.33 9.13 -6.80
C ALA A 118 7.86 9.47 -6.97
N HIS A 119 6.98 8.71 -6.31
CA HIS A 119 5.54 8.95 -6.32
C HIS A 119 5.19 10.27 -5.63
N HIS A 120 5.70 10.54 -4.42
CA HIS A 120 5.46 11.80 -3.71
C HIS A 120 5.90 13.03 -4.51
N LYS A 121 7.01 12.95 -5.25
CA LYS A 121 7.47 14.06 -6.11
C LYS A 121 6.61 14.27 -7.36
N THR A 122 5.80 13.29 -7.73
CA THR A 122 5.06 13.27 -9.00
C THR A 122 3.55 13.14 -8.82
N TYR A 123 3.08 13.04 -7.58
CA TYR A 123 1.68 13.05 -7.21
C TYR A 123 1.46 14.15 -6.17
N ASP A 124 0.71 15.19 -6.57
CA ASP A 124 0.33 16.28 -5.67
C ASP A 124 -1.05 16.00 -5.06
N ASP A 125 -1.09 15.62 -3.78
CA ASP A 125 -2.32 15.35 -3.04
C ASP A 125 -3.22 16.59 -2.84
N SER A 126 -2.67 17.81 -3.02
CA SER A 126 -3.47 19.02 -2.97
C SER A 126 -4.22 19.30 -4.28
N TYR A 127 -3.81 18.64 -5.37
CA TYR A 127 -4.33 18.88 -6.73
C TYR A 127 -4.27 20.35 -7.15
N SER A 128 -3.32 21.11 -6.61
CA SER A 128 -3.25 22.58 -6.74
C SER A 128 -3.07 23.06 -8.17
N ASP A 129 -2.42 22.26 -9.02
CA ASP A 129 -2.19 22.58 -10.42
C ASP A 129 -3.47 22.44 -11.29
N PHE A 130 -4.55 21.83 -10.79
CA PHE A 130 -5.74 21.53 -11.60
C PHE A 130 -6.49 22.80 -12.06
N VAL A 131 -6.34 23.90 -11.33
CA VAL A 131 -6.89 25.21 -11.70
C VAL A 131 -6.24 25.81 -12.96
N ARG A 132 -5.11 25.27 -13.40
CA ARG A 132 -4.40 25.72 -14.62
C ARG A 132 -4.93 25.08 -15.89
N PHE A 133 -5.77 24.04 -15.77
CA PHE A 133 -6.36 23.35 -16.91
C PHE A 133 -7.48 24.20 -17.52
N ARG A 134 -7.81 23.95 -18.78
CA ARG A 134 -9.06 24.46 -19.36
C ARG A 134 -10.22 24.06 -18.45
N PRO A 135 -11.12 24.97 -18.03
CA PRO A 135 -12.10 24.68 -16.98
C PRO A 135 -13.05 23.52 -17.34
N PRO A 136 -13.48 22.71 -16.35
CA PRO A 136 -14.45 21.65 -16.58
C PRO A 136 -15.83 22.22 -16.91
N VAL A 137 -16.40 21.84 -18.06
CA VAL A 137 -17.75 22.27 -18.48
C VAL A 137 -18.71 21.08 -18.38
N ARG A 138 -19.50 21.06 -17.31
CA ARG A 138 -20.46 19.97 -17.03
C ARG A 138 -21.85 20.19 -17.61
N GLU A 139 -22.21 21.45 -17.88
CA GLU A 139 -23.48 21.80 -18.50
C GLU A 139 -23.45 21.48 -20.00
N GLY A 140 -24.45 20.73 -20.47
CA GLY A 140 -24.55 20.27 -21.86
C GLY A 140 -25.68 19.25 -22.06
N PRO A 141 -26.07 18.96 -23.30
CA PRO A 141 -27.14 18.00 -23.59
C PRO A 141 -26.79 16.61 -23.05
N VAL A 142 -27.76 15.95 -22.41
CA VAL A 142 -27.59 14.59 -21.88
C VAL A 142 -27.44 13.63 -23.05
N THR A 143 -26.24 13.09 -23.25
CA THR A 143 -25.99 12.04 -24.25
C THR A 143 -26.62 10.71 -23.83
N ARG A 144 -26.87 9.79 -24.76
CA ARG A 144 -27.33 8.42 -24.39
C ARG A 144 -26.37 7.74 -23.42
N SER A 145 -25.06 7.96 -23.59
CA SER A 145 -24.02 7.47 -22.68
C SER A 145 -24.12 8.11 -21.30
N ALA A 146 -24.40 9.42 -21.21
CA ALA A 146 -24.67 10.14 -19.97
C ALA A 146 -25.91 9.61 -19.23
N SER A 147 -27.02 9.37 -19.94
CA SER A 147 -28.23 8.79 -19.34
C SER A 147 -27.97 7.39 -18.78
N ARG A 148 -27.26 6.53 -19.53
CA ARG A 148 -26.89 5.18 -19.06
C ARG A 148 -25.89 5.21 -17.90
N ALA A 149 -24.95 6.17 -17.90
CA ALA A 149 -23.98 6.37 -16.82
C ALA A 149 -24.65 6.72 -15.49
N ALA A 150 -25.69 7.56 -15.52
CA ALA A 150 -26.48 7.89 -14.34
C ALA A 150 -27.17 6.64 -13.75
N SER A 151 -27.67 5.73 -14.59
CA SER A 151 -28.27 4.47 -14.16
C SER A 151 -27.24 3.47 -13.61
N LEU A 152 -26.04 3.42 -14.16
CA LEU A 152 -24.94 2.58 -13.66
C LEU A 152 -24.49 2.99 -12.26
N HIS A 153 -24.46 4.29 -11.97
CA HIS A 153 -24.12 4.80 -10.63
C HIS A 153 -25.06 4.20 -9.57
N SER A 154 -26.37 4.17 -9.84
CA SER A 154 -27.35 3.54 -8.96
C SER A 154 -27.18 2.01 -8.85
N LEU A 155 -26.85 1.32 -9.94
CA LEU A 155 -26.69 -0.14 -9.95
C LEU A 155 -25.42 -0.60 -9.23
N VAL A 156 -24.30 0.08 -9.46
CA VAL A 156 -23.04 -0.24 -8.78
C VAL A 156 -23.15 0.08 -7.28
N TRP A 157 -23.83 1.17 -6.92
CA TRP A 157 -24.17 1.48 -5.53
C TRP A 157 -24.95 0.34 -4.86
N LEU A 158 -25.98 -0.20 -5.50
CA LEU A 158 -26.79 -1.31 -4.99
C LEU A 158 -25.97 -2.60 -4.82
N CYS A 159 -25.08 -2.92 -5.77
CA CYS A 159 -24.20 -4.09 -5.64
C CYS A 159 -23.16 -3.94 -4.50
N LEU A 160 -22.74 -2.71 -4.19
CA LEU A 160 -21.76 -2.43 -3.14
C LEU A 160 -22.37 -2.33 -1.74
N SER A 161 -23.62 -1.90 -1.62
CA SER A 161 -24.31 -1.69 -0.34
C SER A 161 -24.84 -2.99 0.29
N GLY A 162 -24.66 -4.15 -0.37
CA GLY A 162 -24.92 -5.46 0.24
C GLY A 162 -26.37 -5.66 0.69
N VAL A 163 -27.32 -4.89 0.14
CA VAL A 163 -28.74 -5.03 0.45
C VAL A 163 -29.20 -6.35 -0.15
N SER A 164 -29.20 -7.39 0.69
CA SER A 164 -29.86 -8.65 0.41
C SER A 164 -31.34 -8.36 0.31
N VAL A 165 -31.86 -8.25 -0.92
CA VAL A 165 -33.29 -8.43 -1.16
C VAL A 165 -33.53 -9.92 -0.95
N GLU A 166 -33.96 -10.28 0.25
CA GLU A 166 -34.48 -11.61 0.52
C GLU A 166 -35.59 -11.90 -0.50
N SER A 167 -35.46 -13.05 -1.17
CA SER A 167 -36.34 -13.54 -2.23
C SER A 167 -36.19 -12.80 -3.58
N VAL A 168 -35.22 -13.22 -4.39
CA VAL A 168 -35.38 -13.86 -5.72
C VAL A 168 -34.01 -14.42 -6.09
N ASP A 169 -33.97 -15.64 -6.63
CA ASP A 169 -32.79 -16.44 -6.99
C ASP A 169 -31.51 -15.65 -7.32
N THR A 170 -30.42 -16.01 -6.64
CA THR A 170 -29.04 -15.49 -6.68
C THR A 170 -28.33 -15.75 -8.02
N LYS A 171 -29.06 -15.66 -9.13
CA LYS A 171 -28.57 -15.84 -10.50
C LYS A 171 -29.05 -14.75 -11.45
N LEU A 172 -29.36 -13.56 -10.93
CA LEU A 172 -29.44 -12.36 -11.76
C LEU A 172 -28.03 -11.83 -11.99
N ASN A 173 -27.34 -12.44 -12.96
CA ASN A 173 -26.12 -11.90 -13.53
C ASN A 173 -26.35 -10.44 -13.93
N PHE A 174 -25.37 -9.57 -13.69
CA PHE A 174 -25.30 -8.19 -14.20
C PHE A 174 -25.78 -8.08 -15.66
N SER A 175 -25.52 -9.11 -16.48
CA SER A 175 -25.99 -9.27 -17.85
C SER A 175 -27.52 -9.41 -18.03
N ASN A 176 -28.22 -10.13 -17.14
CA ASN A 176 -29.68 -10.32 -17.20
C ASN A 176 -30.44 -9.03 -16.83
N LEU A 177 -29.91 -8.26 -15.87
CA LEU A 177 -30.49 -6.99 -15.47
C LEU A 177 -30.30 -5.92 -16.56
N LEU A 178 -29.17 -5.99 -17.29
CA LEU A 178 -28.92 -5.14 -18.45
C LEU A 178 -29.82 -5.51 -19.65
N MET A 179 -30.12 -6.80 -19.84
CA MET A 179 -31.04 -7.29 -20.90
C MET A 179 -32.50 -6.90 -20.66
N MET A 180 -32.97 -6.83 -19.41
CA MET A 180 -34.36 -6.42 -19.09
C MET A 180 -34.67 -4.96 -19.44
N TYR A 181 -33.67 -4.10 -19.64
CA TYR A 181 -33.85 -2.69 -20.02
C TYR A 181 -33.44 -2.37 -21.46
N GLN A 182 -32.95 -3.36 -22.21
CA GLN A 182 -32.83 -3.24 -23.67
C GLN A 182 -34.21 -3.29 -24.36
N ASP A 183 -35.22 -3.84 -23.71
CA ASP A 183 -36.57 -4.05 -24.26
C ASP A 183 -37.53 -2.86 -24.08
N SER A 184 -37.10 -1.79 -23.39
CA SER A 184 -37.88 -0.54 -23.24
C SER A 184 -37.61 0.48 -24.37
N GLY A 185 -37.21 0.00 -25.54
CA GLY A 185 -36.90 0.82 -26.71
C GLY A 185 -38.12 1.09 -27.59
N GLY A 186 -38.80 2.22 -27.39
CA GLY A 186 -39.67 2.86 -28.39
C GLY A 186 -39.48 4.38 -28.32
N SER A 187 -38.63 5.01 -29.16
CA SER A 187 -38.82 5.49 -30.56
C SER A 187 -39.47 6.89 -30.61
N PRO A 188 -39.31 7.75 -31.66
CA PRO A 188 -38.33 7.78 -32.76
C PRO A 188 -37.53 9.12 -32.87
N ASP A 189 -36.45 9.06 -33.64
CA ASP A 189 -35.98 10.07 -34.61
C ASP A 189 -36.01 11.58 -34.26
N SER A 190 -34.83 12.17 -34.03
CA SER A 190 -34.52 13.53 -34.50
C SER A 190 -33.03 13.64 -34.82
N SER A 191 -32.81 13.77 -36.12
CA SER A 191 -31.66 14.29 -36.87
C SER A 191 -30.56 15.00 -36.10
N GLU A 192 -29.32 14.60 -36.40
CA GLU A 192 -28.12 15.43 -36.57
C GLU A 192 -28.20 16.89 -36.08
N GLU A 193 -27.73 17.13 -34.86
CA GLU A 193 -27.05 18.38 -34.50
C GLU A 193 -25.70 18.01 -33.89
N ASP A 194 -24.72 18.06 -34.77
CA ASP A 194 -23.46 17.33 -34.76
C ASP A 194 -22.30 18.32 -34.82
N ASN A 195 -22.07 19.11 -33.75
CA ASN A 195 -20.80 19.87 -33.59
C ASN A 195 -20.54 20.60 -32.23
N SER A 196 -21.22 20.25 -31.12
CA SER A 196 -21.02 20.94 -29.82
C SER A 196 -20.85 20.02 -28.60
N ARG A 197 -20.42 18.76 -28.79
CA ARG A 197 -20.85 17.67 -27.88
C ARG A 197 -19.81 17.08 -26.91
N LEU A 198 -18.55 17.52 -26.91
CA LEU A 198 -17.53 17.01 -25.98
C LEU A 198 -17.06 18.05 -24.95
N SER A 199 -17.99 18.56 -24.13
CA SER A 199 -17.76 19.69 -23.22
C SER A 199 -16.62 19.47 -22.20
N MET A 200 -16.33 18.22 -21.83
CA MET A 200 -15.26 17.87 -20.89
C MET A 200 -13.94 17.52 -21.57
N LEU A 201 -13.90 17.39 -22.91
CA LEU A 201 -12.70 16.98 -23.64
C LEU A 201 -11.51 17.94 -23.41
N PRO A 202 -11.65 19.28 -23.51
CA PRO A 202 -10.51 20.18 -23.30
C PRO A 202 -9.90 20.02 -21.90
N HIS A 203 -10.75 19.95 -20.87
CA HIS A 203 -10.32 19.81 -19.48
C HIS A 203 -9.63 18.46 -19.23
N LEU A 204 -10.25 17.36 -19.67
CA LEU A 204 -9.71 16.03 -19.45
C LEU A 204 -8.45 15.77 -20.31
N ALA A 205 -8.33 16.41 -21.47
CA ALA A 205 -7.10 16.38 -22.27
C ALA A 205 -5.92 17.05 -21.53
N ASP A 206 -6.15 18.19 -20.86
CA ASP A 206 -5.12 18.85 -20.03
C ASP A 206 -4.76 18.00 -18.80
N LEU A 207 -5.77 17.45 -18.12
CA LEU A 207 -5.57 16.56 -16.97
C LEU A 207 -4.74 15.33 -17.34
N VAL A 208 -5.05 14.68 -18.46
CA VAL A 208 -4.32 13.52 -18.95
C VAL A 208 -2.92 13.91 -19.37
N SER A 209 -2.75 15.03 -20.09
CA SER A 209 -1.44 15.57 -20.48
C SER A 209 -0.53 15.82 -19.27
N TYR A 210 -1.06 16.51 -18.25
CA TYR A 210 -0.38 16.72 -16.97
C TYR A 210 -0.01 15.38 -16.32
N SER A 211 -0.95 14.43 -16.28
CA SER A 211 -0.71 13.11 -15.70
C SER A 211 0.38 12.33 -16.44
N ILE A 212 0.46 12.42 -17.77
CA ILE A 212 1.55 11.81 -18.55
C ILE A 212 2.90 12.41 -18.14
N GLN A 213 3.02 13.72 -18.00
CA GLN A 213 4.26 14.35 -17.55
C GLN A 213 4.68 13.84 -16.17
N LYS A 214 3.72 13.66 -15.26
CA LYS A 214 3.98 13.08 -13.95
C LYS A 214 4.39 11.61 -14.02
N VAL A 215 3.78 10.80 -14.89
CA VAL A 215 4.20 9.40 -15.14
C VAL A 215 5.63 9.35 -15.69
N ILE A 216 6.00 10.24 -16.62
CA ILE A 216 7.38 10.35 -17.12
C ILE A 216 8.35 10.70 -15.99
N GLY A 217 7.96 11.63 -15.11
CA GLY A 217 8.72 11.98 -13.92
C GLY A 217 8.94 10.79 -12.99
N PHE A 218 7.90 10.01 -12.73
CA PHE A 218 7.95 8.80 -11.90
C PHE A 218 8.88 7.76 -12.53
N ALA A 219 8.70 7.47 -13.83
CA ALA A 219 9.50 6.51 -14.58
C ALA A 219 11.00 6.81 -14.49
N LYS A 220 11.39 8.08 -14.66
CA LYS A 220 12.78 8.52 -14.58
C LYS A 220 13.43 8.29 -13.20
N MET A 221 12.65 8.08 -12.14
CA MET A 221 13.18 7.79 -10.80
C MET A 221 13.15 6.30 -10.46
N ILE A 222 12.57 5.44 -11.31
CA ILE A 222 12.61 3.99 -11.11
C ILE A 222 14.06 3.50 -11.28
N PRO A 223 14.63 2.76 -10.30
CA PRO A 223 15.99 2.23 -10.39
C PRO A 223 16.21 1.37 -11.64
N GLY A 224 17.15 1.79 -12.49
CA GLY A 224 17.49 1.11 -13.74
C GLY A 224 16.77 1.62 -14.99
N PHE A 225 15.70 2.43 -14.87
CA PHE A 225 14.94 2.92 -16.03
C PHE A 225 15.75 3.89 -16.91
N ARG A 226 16.49 4.82 -16.29
CA ARG A 226 17.31 5.80 -17.04
C ARG A 226 18.53 5.17 -17.75
N ASP A 227 18.88 3.94 -17.36
CA ASP A 227 19.99 3.20 -17.96
C ASP A 227 19.55 2.47 -19.24
N LEU A 228 18.24 2.38 -19.50
CA LEU A 228 17.69 1.83 -20.74
C LEU A 228 17.93 2.77 -21.92
N THR A 229 17.85 2.25 -23.14
CA THR A 229 17.90 3.05 -24.36
C THR A 229 16.76 4.06 -24.42
N ALA A 230 16.92 5.15 -25.18
CA ALA A 230 15.85 6.13 -25.32
C ALA A 230 14.62 5.52 -26.00
N GLU A 231 14.86 4.63 -26.96
CA GLU A 231 13.88 3.85 -27.71
C GLU A 231 13.04 2.99 -26.77
N ASP A 232 13.69 2.24 -25.86
CA ASP A 232 13.00 1.42 -24.87
C ASP A 232 12.23 2.26 -23.85
N GLN A 233 12.82 3.36 -23.38
CA GLN A 233 12.12 4.28 -22.46
C GLN A 233 10.84 4.84 -23.12
N ILE A 234 10.90 5.21 -24.39
CA ILE A 234 9.75 5.69 -25.17
C ILE A 234 8.73 4.56 -25.36
N ALA A 235 9.17 3.36 -25.76
CA ALA A 235 8.28 2.21 -25.99
C ALA A 235 7.48 1.84 -24.72
N LEU A 236 8.16 1.77 -23.56
CA LEU A 236 7.52 1.51 -22.27
C LEU A 236 6.52 2.63 -21.91
N LEU A 237 6.91 3.90 -22.04
CA LEU A 237 6.03 5.02 -21.70
C LEU A 237 4.80 5.10 -22.61
N LYS A 238 4.96 4.98 -23.94
CA LYS A 238 3.84 5.01 -24.90
C LYS A 238 2.83 3.90 -24.66
N SER A 239 3.32 2.71 -24.31
CA SER A 239 2.48 1.53 -24.16
C SER A 239 1.85 1.39 -22.76
N SER A 240 2.42 1.97 -21.71
CA SER A 240 1.92 1.83 -20.33
C SER A 240 1.32 3.10 -19.73
N ALA A 241 1.52 4.29 -20.32
CA ALA A 241 1.14 5.55 -19.67
C ALA A 241 -0.33 5.59 -19.22
N ILE A 242 -1.26 5.13 -20.05
CA ILE A 242 -2.68 5.09 -19.67
C ILE A 242 -2.94 4.12 -18.51
N GLU A 243 -2.26 2.97 -18.47
CA GLU A 243 -2.40 1.99 -17.40
C GLU A 243 -1.90 2.57 -16.07
N ILE A 244 -0.77 3.27 -16.09
CA ILE A 244 -0.24 3.97 -14.91
C ILE A 244 -1.18 5.09 -14.48
N ILE A 245 -1.78 5.84 -15.42
CA ILE A 245 -2.81 6.86 -15.12
C ILE A 245 -4.03 6.23 -14.44
N MET A 246 -4.49 5.07 -14.92
CA MET A 246 -5.60 4.34 -14.31
C MET A 246 -5.23 3.84 -12.90
N LEU A 247 -4.03 3.28 -12.70
CA LEU A 247 -3.54 2.87 -11.37
C LEU A 247 -3.49 4.03 -10.39
N ARG A 248 -2.74 5.09 -10.71
CA ARG A 248 -2.56 6.26 -9.82
C ARG A 248 -3.86 6.96 -9.47
N SER A 249 -4.84 6.95 -10.38
CA SER A 249 -6.14 7.58 -10.13
C SER A 249 -6.91 6.92 -8.98
N ASN A 250 -6.54 5.69 -8.58
CA ASN A 250 -7.16 5.02 -7.45
C ASN A 250 -6.95 5.76 -6.12
N GLN A 251 -5.90 6.58 -6.01
CA GLN A 251 -5.63 7.41 -4.83
C GLN A 251 -6.76 8.42 -4.59
N SER A 252 -7.29 9.07 -5.63
CA SER A 252 -8.44 9.98 -5.55
C SER A 252 -9.81 9.32 -5.72
N PHE A 253 -9.86 8.03 -6.04
CA PHE A 253 -11.12 7.30 -6.22
C PHE A 253 -11.81 6.98 -4.89
N SER A 254 -13.10 7.32 -4.79
CA SER A 254 -13.94 7.05 -3.63
C SER A 254 -14.99 5.97 -3.92
N LEU A 255 -15.12 5.02 -2.98
CA LEU A 255 -16.18 4.01 -3.01
C LEU A 255 -17.55 4.57 -2.57
N GLU A 256 -17.58 5.71 -1.88
CA GLU A 256 -18.80 6.31 -1.35
C GLU A 256 -19.67 6.95 -2.44
N ASP A 257 -19.06 7.44 -3.51
CA ASP A 257 -19.80 8.13 -4.56
C ASP A 257 -19.33 7.73 -5.95
N MET A 258 -18.49 6.69 -6.05
CA MET A 258 -18.03 6.12 -7.31
C MET A 258 -17.42 7.17 -8.24
N SER A 259 -16.65 8.09 -7.67
CA SER A 259 -16.07 9.24 -8.35
C SER A 259 -14.59 9.44 -7.98
N TRP A 260 -13.88 10.20 -8.81
CA TRP A 260 -12.54 10.68 -8.51
C TRP A 260 -12.63 12.09 -7.93
N SER A 261 -12.28 12.24 -6.66
CA SER A 261 -12.36 13.52 -5.94
C SER A 261 -10.97 14.12 -5.79
N CYS A 262 -10.66 15.11 -6.61
CA CYS A 262 -9.34 15.75 -6.67
C CYS A 262 -9.38 17.15 -6.03
N GLY A 263 -9.64 17.23 -4.73
CA GLY A 263 -9.76 18.50 -4.00
C GLY A 263 -11.21 19.00 -3.94
N GLY A 264 -11.47 20.21 -4.46
CA GLY A 264 -12.79 20.84 -4.43
C GLY A 264 -13.82 20.20 -5.38
N PRO A 265 -15.11 20.61 -5.29
CA PRO A 265 -16.19 20.04 -6.10
C PRO A 265 -15.98 20.24 -7.61
N ASP A 266 -15.26 21.29 -8.02
CA ASP A 266 -14.93 21.56 -9.41
C ASP A 266 -14.09 20.46 -10.06
N PHE A 267 -13.32 19.72 -9.27
CA PHE A 267 -12.43 18.64 -9.73
C PHE A 267 -12.88 17.27 -9.21
N LYS A 268 -14.20 17.11 -9.07
CA LYS A 268 -14.83 15.82 -8.84
C LYS A 268 -15.35 15.26 -10.15
N TYR A 269 -14.90 14.07 -10.53
CA TYR A 269 -15.23 13.44 -11.81
C TYR A 269 -16.04 12.17 -11.58
N CYS A 270 -17.27 12.16 -12.09
CA CYS A 270 -18.08 10.94 -12.18
C CYS A 270 -18.04 10.36 -13.60
N ILE A 271 -18.59 9.15 -13.80
CA ILE A 271 -18.65 8.51 -15.12
C ILE A 271 -19.25 9.44 -16.17
N ASN A 272 -20.30 10.19 -15.80
CA ASN A 272 -20.99 11.13 -16.68
C ASN A 272 -20.11 12.30 -17.16
N ASP A 273 -19.07 12.66 -16.41
CA ASP A 273 -18.15 13.71 -16.84
C ASP A 273 -17.18 13.18 -17.89
N VAL A 274 -16.72 11.93 -17.73
CA VAL A 274 -15.80 11.29 -18.68
C VAL A 274 -16.50 10.94 -20.00
N THR A 275 -17.80 10.62 -19.99
CA THR A 275 -18.56 10.41 -21.23
C THR A 275 -18.66 11.67 -22.08
N LYS A 276 -18.64 12.86 -21.45
CA LYS A 276 -18.61 14.16 -22.14
C LYS A 276 -17.24 14.50 -22.73
N ALA A 277 -16.24 13.62 -22.62
CA ALA A 277 -15.00 13.69 -23.39
C ALA A 277 -14.94 12.69 -24.54
N GLY A 278 -16.04 11.99 -24.85
CA GLY A 278 -16.15 11.11 -26.01
C GLY A 278 -15.95 9.63 -25.71
N HIS A 279 -15.67 9.28 -24.46
CA HIS A 279 -15.56 7.89 -24.04
C HIS A 279 -16.92 7.23 -23.81
N THR A 280 -17.03 5.97 -24.16
CA THR A 280 -18.27 5.20 -24.02
C THR A 280 -18.22 4.29 -22.78
N LEU A 281 -19.38 3.72 -22.44
CA LEU A 281 -19.49 2.77 -21.33
C LEU A 281 -18.72 1.46 -21.58
N GLU A 282 -18.35 1.14 -22.82
CA GLU A 282 -17.48 -0.01 -23.14
C GLU A 282 -16.12 0.11 -22.42
N LEU A 283 -15.61 1.33 -22.24
CA LEU A 283 -14.40 1.60 -21.46
C LEU A 283 -14.72 1.88 -20.00
N LEU A 284 -15.72 2.73 -19.74
CA LEU A 284 -15.94 3.30 -18.41
C LEU A 284 -16.52 2.29 -17.42
N GLU A 285 -17.35 1.35 -17.86
CA GLU A 285 -17.86 0.30 -16.97
C GLU A 285 -16.74 -0.62 -16.46
N PRO A 286 -15.89 -1.22 -17.33
CA PRO A 286 -14.71 -1.96 -16.87
C PRO A 286 -13.77 -1.11 -16.02
N LEU A 287 -13.55 0.17 -16.36
CA LEU A 287 -12.66 1.06 -15.60
C LEU A 287 -13.15 1.24 -14.17
N VAL A 288 -14.43 1.52 -13.95
CA VAL A 288 -14.97 1.68 -12.59
C VAL A 288 -14.95 0.35 -11.83
N LYS A 289 -15.27 -0.78 -12.47
CA LYS A 289 -15.12 -2.11 -11.85
C LYS A 289 -13.67 -2.37 -11.44
N PHE A 290 -12.71 -1.97 -12.27
CA PHE A 290 -11.29 -2.03 -11.96
C PHE A 290 -10.94 -1.18 -10.74
N GLN A 291 -11.35 0.10 -10.71
CA GLN A 291 -11.09 1.00 -9.58
C GLN A 291 -11.64 0.48 -8.25
N VAL A 292 -12.88 -0.03 -8.27
CA VAL A 292 -13.50 -0.66 -7.10
C VAL A 292 -12.70 -1.87 -6.64
N GLY A 293 -12.36 -2.76 -7.58
CA GLY A 293 -11.60 -3.97 -7.30
C GLY A 293 -10.22 -3.65 -6.72
N LEU A 294 -9.56 -2.62 -7.24
CA LEU A 294 -8.25 -2.16 -6.78
C LEU A 294 -8.33 -1.51 -5.39
N LYS A 295 -9.31 -0.63 -5.14
CA LYS A 295 -9.51 0.02 -3.83
C LYS A 295 -9.79 -1.00 -2.73
N LYS A 296 -10.56 -2.06 -3.05
CA LYS A 296 -10.86 -3.18 -2.14
C LYS A 296 -9.67 -4.08 -1.82
N LEU A 297 -8.54 -3.96 -2.51
CA LEU A 297 -7.31 -4.66 -2.13
C LEU A 297 -6.66 -4.05 -0.88
N ASN A 298 -7.04 -2.81 -0.50
CA ASN A 298 -6.48 -2.09 0.65
C ASN A 298 -4.94 -2.09 0.63
N MET A 299 -4.36 -1.85 -0.54
CA MET A 299 -2.90 -1.81 -0.71
C MET A 299 -2.30 -0.68 0.10
N THR A 300 -1.15 -0.96 0.70
CA THR A 300 -0.25 0.05 1.23
C THR A 300 0.32 0.91 0.11
N GLU A 301 0.90 2.06 0.47
CA GLU A 301 1.55 2.94 -0.51
C GLU A 301 2.70 2.24 -1.23
N GLU A 302 3.51 1.47 -0.49
CA GLU A 302 4.64 0.72 -1.03
C GLU A 302 4.20 -0.31 -2.07
N GLU A 303 3.13 -1.06 -1.78
CA GLU A 303 2.54 -2.02 -2.72
C GLU A 303 1.99 -1.32 -3.98
N HIS A 304 1.40 -0.14 -3.82
CA HIS A 304 0.85 0.64 -4.93
C HIS A 304 1.97 1.12 -5.88
N VAL A 305 3.04 1.71 -5.35
CA VAL A 305 4.15 2.21 -6.17
C VAL A 305 4.95 1.08 -6.83
N LEU A 306 5.10 -0.06 -6.16
CA LEU A 306 5.68 -1.26 -6.74
C LEU A 306 4.83 -1.79 -7.90
N LEU A 307 3.51 -1.84 -7.75
CA LEU A 307 2.62 -2.29 -8.82
C LEU A 307 2.69 -1.38 -10.06
N MET A 308 2.77 -0.06 -9.85
CA MET A 308 2.99 0.90 -10.95
C MET A 308 4.34 0.67 -11.64
N ALA A 309 5.42 0.47 -10.88
CA ALA A 309 6.74 0.20 -11.45
C ALA A 309 6.79 -1.12 -12.24
N ILE A 310 6.16 -2.19 -11.73
CA ILE A 310 6.03 -3.48 -12.43
C ILE A 310 5.22 -3.32 -13.72
N CYS A 311 4.10 -2.59 -13.68
CA CYS A 311 3.27 -2.31 -14.86
C CYS A 311 4.05 -1.56 -15.95
N LEU A 312 4.87 -0.58 -15.55
CA LEU A 312 5.67 0.24 -16.46
C LEU A 312 6.81 -0.55 -17.09
N LEU A 313 7.54 -1.35 -16.31
CA LEU A 313 8.66 -2.17 -16.77
C LEU A 313 8.21 -3.53 -17.33
N SER A 314 7.18 -3.56 -18.17
CA SER A 314 6.76 -4.81 -18.81
C SER A 314 7.58 -5.05 -20.09
N PRO A 315 8.30 -6.19 -20.24
CA PRO A 315 9.14 -6.45 -21.41
C PRO A 315 8.34 -6.83 -22.66
N ASP A 316 7.07 -7.20 -22.52
CA ASP A 316 6.18 -7.63 -23.61
C ASP A 316 5.46 -6.46 -24.31
N ARG A 317 5.94 -5.23 -24.11
CA ARG A 317 5.38 -4.03 -24.73
C ARG A 317 5.85 -3.87 -26.19
N PRO A 318 4.98 -3.41 -27.11
CA PRO A 318 5.39 -3.14 -28.49
C PRO A 318 6.52 -2.11 -28.56
N GLY A 319 7.52 -2.37 -29.42
CA GLY A 319 8.65 -1.46 -29.66
C GLY A 319 9.85 -1.64 -28.73
N VAL A 320 9.72 -2.43 -27.66
CA VAL A 320 10.84 -2.80 -26.78
C VAL A 320 11.87 -3.62 -27.56
N GLN A 321 13.15 -3.31 -27.35
CA GLN A 321 14.32 -3.95 -27.94
C GLN A 321 15.06 -4.84 -26.93
N ASP A 322 15.46 -4.29 -25.76
CA ASP A 322 16.19 -5.05 -24.74
C ASP A 322 15.24 -5.72 -23.73
N HIS A 323 14.53 -6.74 -24.23
CA HIS A 323 13.58 -7.52 -23.42
C HIS A 323 14.23 -8.14 -22.18
N VAL A 324 15.46 -8.65 -22.30
CA VAL A 324 16.16 -9.36 -21.22
C VAL A 324 16.47 -8.40 -20.07
N ARG A 325 16.96 -7.19 -20.38
CA ARG A 325 17.26 -6.20 -19.35
C ARG A 325 16.00 -5.74 -18.63
N ILE A 326 14.91 -5.48 -19.38
CA ILE A 326 13.65 -5.01 -18.80
C ILE A 326 12.98 -6.10 -17.95
N GLU A 327 12.97 -7.34 -18.43
CA GLU A 327 12.48 -8.50 -17.67
C GLU A 327 13.25 -8.65 -16.36
N ALA A 328 14.58 -8.56 -16.39
CA ALA A 328 15.39 -8.62 -15.16
C ALA A 328 15.08 -7.49 -14.16
N LEU A 329 14.76 -6.29 -14.66
CA LEU A 329 14.32 -5.17 -13.80
C LEU A 329 12.93 -5.45 -13.21
N GLN A 330 12.00 -5.97 -14.00
CA GLN A 330 10.65 -6.30 -13.57
C GLN A 330 10.63 -7.43 -12.54
N ASP A 331 11.39 -8.50 -12.78
CA ASP A 331 11.51 -9.65 -11.87
C ASP A 331 12.01 -9.22 -10.50
N ARG A 332 13.04 -8.36 -10.47
CA ARG A 332 13.55 -7.79 -9.22
C ARG A 332 12.45 -7.03 -8.45
N LEU A 333 11.61 -6.26 -9.15
CA LEU A 333 10.48 -5.56 -8.52
C LEU A 333 9.38 -6.51 -8.04
N CYS A 334 9.10 -7.57 -8.80
CA CYS A 334 8.17 -8.64 -8.40
C CYS A 334 8.66 -9.35 -7.13
N ASP A 335 9.95 -9.63 -7.01
CA ASP A 335 10.55 -10.22 -5.80
C ASP A 335 10.45 -9.30 -4.59
N VAL A 336 10.75 -8.00 -4.79
CA VAL A 336 10.59 -6.97 -3.75
C VAL A 336 9.13 -6.92 -3.26
N LEU A 337 8.16 -6.90 -4.18
CA LEU A 337 6.74 -6.85 -3.84
C LEU A 337 6.28 -8.10 -3.08
N GLN A 338 6.68 -9.30 -3.54
CA GLN A 338 6.34 -10.54 -2.85
C GLN A 338 6.93 -10.62 -1.45
N ALA A 339 8.19 -10.16 -1.28
CA ALA A 339 8.84 -10.10 0.02
C ALA A 339 8.13 -9.08 0.93
N TYR A 340 7.79 -7.90 0.41
CA TYR A 340 7.11 -6.85 1.15
C TYR A 340 5.75 -7.30 1.66
N ILE A 341 4.87 -7.82 0.79
CA ILE A 341 3.54 -8.33 1.16
C ILE A 341 3.65 -9.38 2.26
N ARG A 342 4.61 -10.30 2.15
CA ARG A 342 4.80 -11.40 3.11
C ARG A 342 5.16 -10.92 4.51
N ILE A 343 5.90 -9.82 4.61
CA ILE A 343 6.42 -9.27 5.87
C ILE A 343 5.44 -8.25 6.46
N HIS A 344 4.87 -7.39 5.62
CA HIS A 344 4.19 -6.15 6.04
C HIS A 344 2.66 -6.18 5.87
N HIS A 345 2.09 -7.16 5.15
CA HIS A 345 0.64 -7.21 4.89
C HIS A 345 -0.04 -8.42 5.57
N PRO A 346 -0.54 -8.28 6.81
CA PRO A 346 -1.27 -9.35 7.49
C PRO A 346 -2.46 -9.84 6.67
N GLY A 347 -2.59 -11.15 6.48
CA GLY A 347 -3.66 -11.73 5.65
C GLY A 347 -3.47 -11.58 4.14
N GLY A 348 -2.36 -11.00 3.67
CA GLY A 348 -2.04 -10.76 2.26
C GLY A 348 -1.64 -11.99 1.44
N ARG A 349 -1.93 -13.22 1.89
CA ARG A 349 -1.45 -14.47 1.23
C ARG A 349 -1.81 -14.54 -0.27
N LEU A 350 -2.98 -14.02 -0.65
CA LEU A 350 -3.46 -14.00 -2.03
C LEU A 350 -3.32 -12.62 -2.69
N LEU A 351 -2.75 -11.63 -1.99
CA LEU A 351 -2.71 -10.25 -2.46
C LEU A 351 -1.84 -10.12 -3.71
N TYR A 352 -0.63 -10.70 -3.70
CA TYR A 352 0.27 -10.66 -4.85
C TYR A 352 -0.41 -11.17 -6.14
N ALA A 353 -1.04 -12.35 -6.09
CA ALA A 353 -1.75 -12.91 -7.24
C ALA A 353 -2.91 -12.01 -7.71
N LYS A 354 -3.65 -11.40 -6.78
CA LYS A 354 -4.71 -10.43 -7.12
C LYS A 354 -4.14 -9.16 -7.77
N MET A 355 -2.99 -8.68 -7.33
CA MET A 355 -2.30 -7.53 -7.93
C MET A 355 -1.82 -7.83 -9.35
N ILE A 356 -1.24 -9.01 -9.59
CA ILE A 356 -0.85 -9.43 -10.94
C ILE A 356 -2.07 -9.57 -11.86
N GLN A 357 -3.19 -10.09 -11.36
CA GLN A 357 -4.45 -10.11 -12.12
C GLN A 357 -4.93 -8.70 -12.49
N LYS A 358 -4.68 -7.68 -11.65
CA LYS A 358 -4.99 -6.28 -12.00
C LYS A 358 -4.15 -5.77 -13.17
N LEU A 359 -2.91 -6.24 -13.33
CA LEU A 359 -2.11 -5.91 -14.53
C LEU A 359 -2.71 -6.52 -15.80
N ALA A 360 -3.27 -7.72 -15.73
CA ALA A 360 -4.00 -8.31 -16.86
C ALA A 360 -5.28 -7.53 -17.20
N ASP A 361 -6.06 -7.13 -16.18
CA ASP A 361 -7.25 -6.29 -16.36
C ASP A 361 -6.90 -4.96 -17.07
N LEU A 362 -5.73 -4.37 -16.75
CA LEU A 362 -5.23 -3.15 -17.37
C LEU A 362 -4.91 -3.30 -18.87
N ARG A 363 -4.47 -4.48 -19.32
CA ARG A 363 -4.23 -4.72 -20.76
C ARG A 363 -5.52 -4.58 -21.56
N SER A 364 -6.61 -5.16 -21.06
CA SER A 364 -7.94 -5.03 -21.69
C SER A 364 -8.45 -3.58 -21.68
N LEU A 365 -8.24 -2.85 -20.58
CA LEU A 365 -8.59 -1.43 -20.49
C LEU A 365 -7.77 -0.57 -21.46
N ASN A 366 -6.48 -0.86 -21.62
CA ASN A 366 -5.61 -0.18 -22.55
C ASN A 366 -6.05 -0.41 -24.01
N GLU A 367 -6.41 -1.64 -24.37
CA GLU A 367 -6.91 -1.96 -25.71
C GLU A 367 -8.18 -1.18 -26.05
N GLU A 368 -9.18 -1.18 -25.14
CA GLU A 368 -10.43 -0.44 -25.36
C GLU A 368 -10.20 1.08 -25.35
N HIS A 369 -9.33 1.60 -24.47
CA HIS A 369 -8.93 3.01 -24.50
C HIS A 369 -8.29 3.37 -25.85
N SER A 370 -7.35 2.57 -26.33
CA SER A 370 -6.64 2.79 -27.59
C SER A 370 -7.61 2.78 -28.79
N LYS A 371 -8.59 1.87 -28.79
CA LYS A 371 -9.66 1.84 -29.80
C LYS A 371 -10.47 3.13 -29.80
N GLN A 372 -10.95 3.59 -28.64
CA GLN A 372 -11.74 4.81 -28.54
C GLN A 372 -10.93 6.07 -28.85
N TYR A 373 -9.67 6.13 -28.40
CA TYR A 373 -8.75 7.21 -28.70
C TYR A 373 -8.52 7.34 -30.21
N ARG A 374 -8.31 6.23 -30.94
CA ARG A 374 -8.18 6.26 -32.40
C ARG A 374 -9.42 6.83 -33.08
N SER A 375 -10.61 6.43 -32.65
CA SER A 375 -11.87 6.98 -33.20
C SER A 375 -12.00 8.48 -32.94
N LEU A 376 -11.65 8.94 -31.73
CA LEU A 376 -11.72 10.35 -31.35
C LEU A 376 -10.67 11.21 -32.07
N SER A 377 -9.44 10.72 -32.17
CA SER A 377 -8.32 11.44 -32.79
C SER A 377 -8.40 11.52 -34.31
N PHE A 378 -9.18 10.64 -34.97
CA PHE A 378 -9.39 10.69 -36.42
C PHE A 378 -10.24 11.89 -36.86
N GLN A 379 -11.01 12.47 -35.94
CA GLN A 379 -11.85 13.64 -36.16
C GLN A 379 -11.04 14.93 -35.88
N PRO A 380 -10.73 15.76 -36.90
CA PRO A 380 -9.90 16.95 -36.73
C PRO A 380 -10.40 17.89 -35.62
N GLU A 381 -11.70 18.15 -35.56
CA GLU A 381 -12.37 18.99 -34.58
C GLU A 381 -12.15 18.56 -33.12
N HIS A 382 -11.97 17.26 -32.88
CA HIS A 382 -11.69 16.70 -31.57
C HIS A 382 -10.18 16.63 -31.32
N SER A 383 -9.40 16.20 -32.32
CA SER A 383 -7.93 16.13 -32.21
C SER A 383 -7.29 17.49 -31.91
N MET A 384 -7.83 18.59 -32.46
CA MET A 384 -7.38 19.95 -32.21
C MET A 384 -7.56 20.40 -30.75
N GLN A 385 -8.38 19.70 -29.97
CA GLN A 385 -8.58 19.98 -28.55
C GLN A 385 -7.59 19.22 -27.66
N LEU A 386 -6.91 18.20 -28.21
CA LEU A 386 -5.89 17.42 -27.50
C LEU A 386 -4.57 18.20 -27.41
N THR A 387 -3.77 17.89 -26.40
CA THR A 387 -2.44 18.49 -26.27
C THR A 387 -1.42 17.74 -27.13
N PRO A 388 -0.33 18.40 -27.57
CA PRO A 388 0.73 17.74 -28.34
C PRO A 388 1.29 16.47 -27.66
N LEU A 389 1.47 16.50 -26.35
CA LEU A 389 1.98 15.35 -25.59
C LEU A 389 1.01 14.16 -25.61
N VAL A 390 -0.31 14.42 -25.54
CA VAL A 390 -1.32 13.35 -25.65
C VAL A 390 -1.30 12.73 -27.04
N LEU A 391 -1.13 13.56 -28.09
CA LEU A 391 -0.99 13.09 -29.47
C LEU A 391 0.29 12.27 -29.66
N GLU A 392 1.41 12.70 -29.08
CA GLU A 392 2.70 12.00 -29.19
C GLU A 392 2.69 10.64 -28.47
N VAL A 393 2.15 10.59 -27.26
CA VAL A 393 2.21 9.39 -26.41
C VAL A 393 1.18 8.34 -26.80
N PHE A 394 -0.06 8.75 -27.11
CA PHE A 394 -1.11 7.81 -27.52
C PHE A 394 -1.26 7.66 -29.04
N GLY A 395 -0.57 8.49 -29.83
CA GLY A 395 -0.51 8.37 -31.27
C GLY A 395 0.27 7.14 -31.74
N SER A 396 -0.11 6.62 -32.91
CA SER A 396 0.49 5.44 -33.53
C SER A 396 1.84 5.67 -34.21
N GLU A 397 2.38 6.89 -34.20
CA GLU A 397 3.72 7.16 -34.74
C GLU A 397 4.77 6.51 -33.84
N VAL A 398 5.36 5.41 -34.32
CA VAL A 398 6.52 4.77 -33.68
C VAL A 398 7.76 5.31 -34.37
N SER A 399 8.68 5.89 -33.60
CA SER A 399 10.00 6.32 -34.06
C SER A 399 10.87 5.13 -34.49
#